data_AF-A0A3G7YD59-F1
#
_entry.id   AF-A0A3G7YD59-F1
#
_cell.length_a   1.000
_cell.length_b   1.000
_cell.length_c   1.000
_cell.angle_alpha   90.00
_cell.angle_beta   90.00
_cell.angle_gamma   90.00
#
_symmetry.space_group_name_H-M   'P 1'
#
loop_
_entity.id
_entity.type
_entity.pdbx_description
1 polymer ?
#
loop_
_entity_poly.entity_id
_entity_poly.type
_entity_poly.pdbx_seq_one_letter_code
_entity_poly.pdbx_strand_id
1 'polypeptide(L)'
;MNSLLPASAGRLVSKAARRPLAEPMLPDYPSNARCFVHLDARLLPHWHTLFDVCPALLKLDPPEGLNLFRSFMTWAYRNRPALDWTYHLNVCRWLLGSSYSTQIGDEPIEAFMAAAAARWILTDDSQAAGIALSWRNVRVLDWRGAASTAAGRQVSAAPDLDFGWCPLSERGAFGEWLPVP
;
A
#
# COMPACT_ATOMS: atom_id res chain seq x y z
N MET A 1 -56.10 27.20 5.26
CA MET A 1 -55.63 27.06 3.88
C MET A 1 -54.34 27.87 3.73
N ASN A 2 -53.23 27.15 3.50
CA ASN A 2 -51.93 27.52 2.91
C ASN A 2 -51.20 28.77 3.48
N SER A 3 -50.11 28.66 4.26
CA SER A 3 -48.76 28.14 3.97
C SER A 3 -48.04 28.83 2.80
N LEU A 4 -47.19 29.84 3.08
CA LEU A 4 -46.08 30.25 2.21
C LEU A 4 -44.92 30.89 3.02
N LEU A 5 -43.96 30.06 3.43
CA LEU A 5 -42.52 30.36 3.35
C LEU A 5 -42.07 29.94 1.93
N PRO A 6 -41.04 30.52 1.28
CA PRO A 6 -39.67 30.50 1.80
C PRO A 6 -38.72 31.64 1.33
N ALA A 7 -37.46 31.57 1.78
CA ALA A 7 -36.21 31.90 1.05
C ALA A 7 -35.26 32.83 1.82
N SER A 8 -34.34 32.22 2.59
CA SER A 8 -32.90 32.54 2.54
C SER A 8 -32.16 31.73 3.63
N ALA A 9 -31.91 30.45 3.36
CA ALA A 9 -30.93 29.67 4.12
C ALA A 9 -29.59 29.76 3.38
N GLY A 10 -28.84 30.84 3.64
CA GLY A 10 -27.45 30.96 3.23
C GLY A 10 -26.59 30.04 4.09
N ARG A 11 -26.57 28.74 3.76
CA ARG A 11 -25.68 27.78 4.42
C ARG A 11 -24.28 27.98 3.87
N LEU A 12 -23.49 28.78 4.57
CA LEU A 12 -22.04 28.84 4.43
C LEU A 12 -21.50 27.43 4.66
N VAL A 13 -21.24 26.70 3.57
CA VAL A 13 -20.45 25.47 3.62
C VAL A 13 -19.02 25.92 3.86
N SER A 14 -18.61 25.81 5.12
CA SER A 14 -17.22 25.93 5.55
C SER A 14 -16.36 25.14 4.58
N LYS A 15 -15.50 25.87 3.87
CA LYS A 15 -14.37 25.35 3.10
C LYS A 15 -13.45 24.70 4.12
N ALA A 16 -13.76 23.46 4.49
CA ALA A 16 -12.85 22.61 5.23
C ALA A 16 -11.61 22.49 4.35
N ALA A 17 -10.58 23.27 4.70
CA ALA A 17 -9.24 23.04 4.22
C ALA A 17 -9.01 21.54 4.38
N ARG A 18 -8.82 20.85 3.25
CA ARG A 18 -8.36 19.47 3.26
C ARG A 18 -7.02 19.53 3.97
N ARG A 19 -7.01 19.27 5.28
CA ARG A 19 -5.79 18.87 5.96
C ARG A 19 -5.29 17.67 5.14
N PRO A 20 -4.03 17.66 4.68
CA PRO A 20 -3.47 16.41 4.23
C PRO A 20 -3.70 15.45 5.39
N LEU A 21 -4.37 14.33 5.11
CA LEU A 21 -4.44 13.23 6.05
C LEU A 21 -2.99 12.77 6.17
N ALA A 22 -2.25 13.37 7.09
CA ALA A 22 -0.95 12.88 7.48
C ALA A 22 -1.24 11.51 8.06
N GLU A 23 -0.98 10.48 7.26
CA GLU A 23 -1.07 9.10 7.71
C GLU A 23 -0.20 9.01 8.97
N PRO A 24 -0.74 8.51 10.10
CA PRO A 24 0.07 8.34 11.29
C PRO A 24 1.25 7.45 10.92
N MET A 25 2.46 7.98 11.12
CA MET A 25 3.68 7.21 10.85
C MET A 25 3.60 5.88 11.59
N LEU A 26 3.85 4.78 10.88
CA LEU A 26 3.89 3.48 11.52
C LEU A 26 4.96 3.49 12.62
N PRO A 27 4.66 2.94 13.80
CA PRO A 27 5.66 2.84 14.86
C PRO A 27 6.78 1.87 14.45
N ASP A 28 7.98 2.06 14.99
CA ASP A 28 9.10 1.14 14.77
C ASP A 28 8.74 -0.33 15.09
N TYR A 29 9.37 -1.26 14.37
CA TYR A 29 9.21 -2.70 14.59
C TYR A 29 9.62 -3.11 16.02
N PRO A 30 8.70 -3.57 16.87
CA PRO A 30 9.03 -3.90 18.25
C PRO A 30 9.76 -5.25 18.34
N SER A 31 10.77 -5.32 19.20
CA SER A 31 11.64 -6.50 19.38
C SER A 31 10.96 -7.73 20.01
N ASN A 32 9.81 -7.52 20.65
CA ASN A 32 9.09 -8.51 21.44
C ASN A 32 7.94 -9.21 20.67
N ALA A 33 7.91 -9.11 19.34
CA ALA A 33 6.84 -9.66 18.50
C ALA A 33 6.58 -11.18 18.68
N ARG A 34 7.48 -11.92 19.36
CA ARG A 34 7.38 -13.35 19.62
C ARG A 34 6.67 -13.73 20.94
N CYS A 35 6.42 -12.79 21.84
CA CYS A 35 6.14 -13.12 23.25
C CYS A 35 4.69 -12.95 23.70
N PHE A 36 3.77 -12.57 22.82
CA PHE A 36 2.40 -12.23 23.24
C PHE A 36 1.35 -13.21 22.75
N VAL A 37 0.47 -13.61 23.66
CA VAL A 37 -0.71 -14.44 23.37
C VAL A 37 -1.76 -13.66 22.59
N HIS A 38 -1.93 -12.36 22.90
CA HIS A 38 -2.76 -11.39 22.17
C HIS A 38 -1.90 -10.36 21.42
N LEU A 39 -2.45 -9.73 20.39
CA LEU A 39 -1.76 -8.65 19.69
C LEU A 39 -1.62 -7.42 20.61
N ASP A 40 -0.39 -6.96 20.82
CA ASP A 40 -0.12 -5.71 21.57
C ASP A 40 -0.73 -4.51 20.81
N ALA A 41 -1.28 -3.54 21.54
CA ALA A 41 -1.83 -2.31 20.96
C ALA A 41 -0.82 -1.56 20.07
N ARG A 42 0.48 -1.69 20.32
CA ARG A 42 1.55 -1.10 19.48
C ARG A 42 1.70 -1.76 18.11
N LEU A 43 1.28 -3.02 18.00
CA LEU A 43 1.34 -3.82 16.77
C LEU A 43 0.06 -3.73 15.95
N LEU A 44 -1.03 -3.29 16.57
CA LEU A 44 -2.34 -3.16 15.95
C LEU A 44 -2.32 -2.28 14.68
N PRO A 45 -1.60 -1.14 14.62
CA PRO A 45 -1.49 -0.36 13.39
C PRO A 45 -0.90 -1.18 12.22
N HIS A 46 0.20 -1.91 12.46
CA HIS A 46 0.83 -2.75 11.44
C HIS A 46 -0.10 -3.88 10.99
N TRP A 47 -0.85 -4.48 11.91
CA TRP A 47 -1.81 -5.52 11.59
C TRP A 47 -2.91 -4.97 10.66
N HIS A 48 -3.50 -3.82 10.99
CA HIS A 48 -4.51 -3.18 10.14
C HIS A 48 -3.96 -2.79 8.78
N THR A 49 -2.74 -2.24 8.71
CA THR A 49 -2.08 -1.90 7.43
C THR A 49 -1.93 -3.11 6.49
N LEU A 50 -1.88 -4.33 7.02
CA LEU A 50 -1.79 -5.57 6.24
C LEU A 50 -3.17 -6.15 5.90
N PHE A 51 -3.99 -6.39 6.91
CA PHE A 51 -5.22 -7.14 6.77
C PHE A 51 -6.40 -6.30 6.27
N ASP A 52 -6.37 -4.98 6.44
CA ASP A 52 -7.35 -4.10 5.80
C ASP A 52 -7.10 -4.03 4.27
N VAL A 53 -5.85 -4.19 3.83
CA VAL A 53 -5.46 -4.24 2.40
C VAL A 53 -5.76 -5.60 1.79
N CYS A 54 -5.37 -6.69 2.48
CA CYS A 54 -5.54 -8.04 1.99
C CYS A 54 -6.17 -8.96 3.05
N PRO A 55 -7.50 -8.89 3.26
CA PRO A 55 -8.18 -9.76 4.23
C PRO A 55 -8.10 -11.24 3.86
N ALA A 56 -7.81 -11.55 2.59
CA ALA A 56 -7.60 -12.93 2.12
C ALA A 56 -6.44 -13.64 2.83
N LEU A 57 -5.46 -12.90 3.36
CA LEU A 57 -4.37 -13.49 4.15
C LEU A 57 -4.85 -14.19 5.43
N LEU A 58 -6.00 -13.80 5.99
CA LEU A 58 -6.57 -14.46 7.17
C LEU A 58 -6.89 -15.94 6.91
N LYS A 59 -7.07 -16.34 5.64
CA LYS A 59 -7.26 -17.74 5.25
C LYS A 59 -5.99 -18.58 5.37
N LEU A 60 -4.81 -17.96 5.32
CA LEU A 60 -3.51 -18.65 5.40
C LEU A 60 -3.13 -19.04 6.83
N ASP A 61 -3.67 -18.34 7.82
CA ASP A 61 -3.42 -18.59 9.24
C ASP A 61 -4.68 -18.26 10.08
N PRO A 62 -5.72 -19.10 9.98
CA PRO A 62 -6.97 -18.86 10.69
C PRO A 62 -6.83 -19.00 12.21
N PRO A 63 -7.67 -18.31 13.02
CA PRO A 63 -8.72 -17.39 12.61
C PRO A 63 -8.28 -15.92 12.42
N GLU A 64 -7.23 -15.48 13.12
CA GLU A 64 -6.86 -14.05 13.26
C GLU A 64 -5.56 -13.65 12.52
N GLY A 65 -4.90 -14.57 11.80
CA GLY A 65 -3.66 -14.28 11.07
C GLY A 65 -2.44 -13.97 11.96
N LEU A 66 -2.50 -14.26 13.27
CA LEU A 66 -1.51 -13.80 14.24
C LEU A 66 -0.14 -14.44 14.07
N ASN A 67 -0.03 -15.72 13.69
CA ASN A 67 1.26 -16.37 13.48
C ASN A 67 1.92 -15.86 12.19
N LEU A 68 1.12 -15.63 11.14
CA LEU A 68 1.59 -14.97 9.92
C LEU A 68 2.14 -13.59 10.26
N PHE A 69 1.34 -12.78 10.97
CA PHE A 69 1.74 -11.44 11.38
C PHE A 69 3.00 -11.45 12.27
N ARG A 70 3.06 -12.28 13.31
CA ARG A 70 4.25 -12.40 14.18
C ARG A 70 5.49 -12.83 13.41
N SER A 71 5.34 -13.72 12.44
CA SER A 71 6.43 -14.19 11.58
C SER A 71 6.95 -13.07 10.69
N PHE A 72 6.06 -12.27 10.10
CA PHE A 72 6.43 -11.06 9.38
C PHE A 72 7.14 -10.06 10.30
N MET A 73 6.57 -9.74 11.46
CA MET A 73 7.17 -8.78 12.40
C MET A 73 8.55 -9.21 12.89
N THR A 74 8.75 -10.52 13.09
CA THR A 74 10.06 -11.11 13.42
C THR A 74 11.06 -10.90 12.28
N TRP A 75 10.63 -11.10 11.03
CA TRP A 75 11.46 -10.86 9.86
C TRP A 75 11.77 -9.37 9.71
N ALA A 76 10.76 -8.50 9.85
CA ALA A 76 10.89 -7.05 9.70
C ALA A 76 11.81 -6.45 10.78
N TYR A 77 11.75 -6.94 12.02
CA TYR A 77 12.68 -6.52 13.07
C TYR A 77 14.16 -6.79 12.71
N ARG A 78 14.43 -7.90 12.01
CA ARG A 78 15.79 -8.29 11.60
C ARG A 78 16.27 -7.55 10.35
N ASN A 79 15.39 -7.37 9.37
CA ASN A 79 15.75 -6.81 8.07
C ASN A 79 15.55 -5.29 7.99
N ARG A 80 14.81 -4.72 8.95
CA ARG A 80 14.45 -3.29 9.04
C ARG A 80 14.03 -2.68 7.70
N PRO A 81 13.01 -3.25 7.03
CA PRO A 81 12.49 -2.63 5.81
C PRO A 81 11.94 -1.23 6.12
N ALA A 82 11.91 -0.36 5.11
CA ALA A 82 11.39 0.99 5.30
C ALA A 82 9.89 0.98 5.60
N LEU A 83 9.45 1.87 6.49
CA LEU A 83 8.04 2.06 6.88
C LEU A 83 7.31 3.05 5.94
N ASP A 84 7.75 3.13 4.70
CA ASP A 84 7.24 4.01 3.65
C ASP A 84 6.36 3.24 2.65
N TRP A 85 6.17 3.79 1.45
CA TRP A 85 5.39 3.16 0.38
C TRP A 85 5.88 1.74 0.00
N THR A 86 7.14 1.40 0.28
CA THR A 86 7.70 0.07 0.01
C THR A 86 7.31 -0.98 1.05
N TYR A 87 6.64 -0.59 2.15
CA TYR A 87 6.23 -1.49 3.22
C TYR A 87 5.46 -2.71 2.69
N HIS A 88 4.41 -2.48 1.88
CA HIS A 88 3.59 -3.55 1.32
C HIS A 88 4.36 -4.43 0.34
N LEU A 89 5.36 -3.89 -0.36
CA LEU A 89 6.22 -4.67 -1.26
C LEU A 89 7.19 -5.56 -0.47
N ASN A 90 7.70 -5.06 0.66
CA ASN A 90 8.53 -5.85 1.58
C ASN A 90 7.74 -6.98 2.24
N VAL A 91 6.44 -6.79 2.47
CA VAL A 91 5.52 -7.86 2.89
C VAL A 91 5.41 -8.92 1.80
N CYS A 92 5.20 -8.54 0.54
CA CYS A 92 5.18 -9.49 -0.57
C CYS A 92 6.50 -10.27 -0.70
N ARG A 93 7.64 -9.57 -0.63
CA ARG A 93 8.98 -10.17 -0.66
C ARG A 93 9.14 -11.21 0.45
N TRP A 94 8.69 -10.89 1.67
CA TRP A 94 8.68 -11.83 2.78
C TRP A 94 7.73 -13.02 2.53
N LEU A 95 6.49 -12.77 2.10
CA LEU A 95 5.50 -13.82 1.83
C LEU A 95 6.03 -14.84 0.80
N LEU A 96 6.61 -14.35 -0.30
CA LEU A 96 7.17 -15.16 -1.36
C LEU A 96 8.43 -15.94 -0.93
N GLY A 97 9.19 -15.42 0.06
CA GLY A 97 10.33 -16.12 0.66
C GLY A 97 9.98 -17.02 1.85
N SER A 98 8.71 -17.05 2.26
CA SER A 98 8.25 -17.78 3.45
C SER A 98 7.63 -19.14 3.11
N SER A 99 7.23 -19.88 4.15
CA SER A 99 6.42 -21.10 4.00
C SER A 99 5.04 -20.86 3.37
N TYR A 100 4.58 -19.62 3.30
CA TYR A 100 3.28 -19.25 2.69
C TYR A 100 3.36 -19.09 1.16
N SER A 101 4.55 -19.13 0.57
CA SER A 101 4.79 -18.89 -0.86
C SER A 101 4.00 -19.80 -1.81
N THR A 102 3.69 -21.02 -1.38
CA THR A 102 2.91 -21.99 -2.18
C THR A 102 1.39 -21.82 -2.06
N GLN A 103 0.94 -21.02 -1.09
CA GLN A 103 -0.48 -20.80 -0.79
C GLN A 103 -0.95 -19.41 -1.23
N ILE A 104 -0.03 -18.54 -1.62
CA ILE A 104 -0.32 -17.19 -2.09
C ILE A 104 -0.41 -17.15 -3.62
N GLY A 105 -1.55 -16.70 -4.13
CA GLY A 105 -1.74 -16.43 -5.55
C GLY A 105 -1.30 -15.02 -5.93
N ASP A 106 -1.57 -14.64 -7.18
CA ASP A 106 -1.21 -13.32 -7.70
C ASP A 106 -2.09 -12.19 -7.11
N GLU A 107 -3.35 -12.48 -6.77
CA GLU A 107 -4.32 -11.49 -6.26
C GLU A 107 -3.85 -10.78 -4.97
N PRO A 108 -3.39 -11.48 -3.91
CA PRO A 108 -2.80 -10.82 -2.75
C PRO A 108 -1.58 -9.94 -3.08
N ILE A 109 -0.74 -10.38 -4.03
CA ILE A 109 0.45 -9.62 -4.43
C ILE A 109 0.04 -8.34 -5.17
N GLU A 110 -0.91 -8.44 -6.08
CA GLU A 110 -1.48 -7.29 -6.80
C GLU A 110 -2.13 -6.29 -5.84
N ALA A 111 -2.89 -6.75 -4.84
CA ALA A 111 -3.50 -5.90 -3.83
C ALA A 111 -2.46 -5.10 -3.02
N PHE A 112 -1.36 -5.75 -2.62
CA PHE A 112 -0.27 -5.07 -1.93
C PHE A 112 0.53 -4.12 -2.83
N MET A 113 0.72 -4.47 -4.11
CA MET A 113 1.30 -3.55 -5.08
C MET A 113 0.41 -2.31 -5.27
N ALA A 114 -0.91 -2.47 -5.35
CA ALA A 114 -1.85 -1.35 -5.42
C ALA A 114 -1.78 -0.47 -4.18
N ALA A 115 -1.72 -1.06 -2.98
CA ALA A 115 -1.56 -0.29 -1.75
C ALA A 115 -0.22 0.48 -1.69
N ALA A 116 0.87 -0.14 -2.15
CA ALA A 116 2.17 0.52 -2.26
C ALA A 116 2.13 1.72 -3.23
N ALA A 117 1.51 1.53 -4.40
CA ALA A 117 1.35 2.60 -5.39
C ALA A 117 0.52 3.76 -4.84
N ALA A 118 -0.63 3.47 -4.23
CA ALA A 118 -1.49 4.48 -3.61
C ALA A 118 -0.76 5.23 -2.50
N ARG A 119 0.04 4.54 -1.68
CA ARG A 119 0.84 5.17 -0.63
C ARG A 119 1.92 6.07 -1.22
N TRP A 120 2.63 5.62 -2.27
CA TRP A 120 3.61 6.45 -2.98
C TRP A 120 2.97 7.74 -3.51
N ILE A 121 1.78 7.65 -4.12
CA ILE A 121 1.02 8.82 -4.60
C ILE A 121 0.69 9.83 -3.50
N LEU A 122 0.55 9.38 -2.26
CA LEU A 122 0.26 10.24 -1.11
C LEU A 122 1.52 10.82 -0.46
N THR A 123 2.63 10.07 -0.44
CA THR A 123 3.81 10.41 0.37
C THR A 123 4.99 10.95 -0.43
N ASP A 124 5.15 10.56 -1.69
CA ASP A 124 6.27 11.02 -2.51
C ASP A 124 6.09 12.52 -2.81
N ASP A 125 7.18 13.28 -2.72
CA ASP A 125 7.24 14.73 -2.90
C ASP A 125 8.00 15.14 -4.17
N SER A 126 8.35 14.16 -5.01
CA SER A 126 9.04 14.39 -6.27
C SER A 126 8.11 15.00 -7.33
N GLN A 127 8.70 15.40 -8.45
CA GLN A 127 7.97 15.91 -9.61
C GLN A 127 7.34 14.78 -10.47
N ALA A 128 7.42 13.53 -10.03
CA ALA A 128 6.84 12.41 -10.76
C ALA A 128 5.31 12.41 -10.64
N ALA A 129 4.65 12.21 -11.77
CA ALA A 129 3.20 12.28 -11.91
C ALA A 129 2.51 10.94 -11.61
N GLY A 130 3.27 9.84 -11.55
CA GLY A 130 2.75 8.52 -11.25
C GLY A 130 3.86 7.52 -10.94
N ILE A 131 3.46 6.29 -10.65
CA ILE A 131 4.35 5.17 -10.36
C ILE A 131 3.90 3.94 -11.13
N ALA A 132 4.87 3.20 -11.65
CA ALA A 132 4.70 1.85 -12.17
C ALA A 132 5.36 0.85 -11.22
N LEU A 133 4.66 -0.23 -10.92
CA LEU A 133 5.18 -1.39 -10.21
C LEU A 133 5.08 -2.63 -11.10
N SER A 134 6.04 -3.54 -10.94
CA SER A 134 6.11 -4.81 -11.66
C SER A 134 6.51 -5.94 -10.74
N TRP A 135 5.81 -7.06 -10.85
CA TRP A 135 6.19 -8.36 -10.29
C TRP A 135 5.79 -9.44 -11.28
N ARG A 136 6.77 -10.16 -11.85
CA ARG A 136 6.53 -11.14 -12.93
C ARG A 136 5.68 -10.52 -14.06
N ASN A 137 4.47 -11.04 -14.27
CA ASN A 137 3.51 -10.57 -15.27
C ASN A 137 2.47 -9.58 -14.70
N VAL A 138 2.47 -9.33 -13.39
CA VAL A 138 1.53 -8.44 -12.70
C VAL A 138 2.07 -7.03 -12.71
N ARG A 139 1.25 -6.07 -13.16
CA ARG A 139 1.61 -4.68 -13.37
C ARG A 139 0.58 -3.76 -12.74
N VAL A 140 1.06 -2.85 -11.90
CA VAL A 140 0.23 -1.83 -11.25
C VAL A 140 0.73 -0.45 -11.66
N LEU A 141 -0.19 0.43 -12.02
CA LEU A 141 0.07 1.81 -12.40
C LEU A 141 -0.86 2.72 -11.59
N ASP A 142 -0.31 3.76 -10.98
CA ASP A 142 -1.10 4.78 -10.28
C ASP A 142 -0.58 6.18 -10.57
N TRP A 143 -1.45 7.20 -10.48
CA TRP A 143 -1.19 8.57 -10.91
C TRP A 143 -1.71 9.63 -9.95
N ARG A 144 -1.03 10.78 -9.92
CA ARG A 144 -1.46 11.97 -9.19
C ARG A 144 -2.49 12.74 -10.01
N GLY A 145 -3.70 12.83 -9.49
CA GLY A 145 -4.78 13.62 -10.09
C GLY A 145 -5.36 12.96 -11.35
N ALA A 146 -5.92 13.77 -12.25
CA ALA A 146 -6.63 13.28 -13.43
C ALA A 146 -5.73 12.98 -14.65
N ALA A 147 -4.42 13.22 -14.55
CA ALA A 147 -3.45 12.79 -15.57
C ALA A 147 -3.21 11.28 -15.36
N SER A 148 -3.43 10.33 -16.27
CA SER A 148 -3.84 10.34 -17.66
C SER A 148 -4.47 8.97 -17.94
N THR A 149 -5.79 8.91 -18.17
CA THR A 149 -6.49 7.70 -18.63
C THR A 149 -6.11 7.28 -20.06
N ALA A 150 -5.26 8.05 -20.75
CA ALA A 150 -4.86 7.81 -22.14
C ALA A 150 -3.46 7.18 -22.30
N ALA A 151 -2.63 7.16 -21.25
CA ALA A 151 -1.24 6.70 -21.32
C ALA A 151 -1.00 5.36 -20.60
N GLY A 152 -1.95 4.42 -20.69
CA GLY A 152 -1.72 2.99 -20.46
C GLY A 152 -0.81 2.37 -21.55
N ARG A 153 0.27 3.08 -21.92
CA ARG A 153 1.15 2.76 -23.03
C ARG A 153 2.16 1.71 -22.55
N GLN A 154 1.76 0.44 -22.68
CA GLN A 154 2.61 -0.74 -22.73
C GLN A 154 3.91 -0.63 -21.92
N VAL A 155 3.79 -0.61 -20.60
CA VAL A 155 4.98 -0.74 -19.78
C VAL A 155 5.41 -2.22 -19.81
N SER A 156 6.60 -2.53 -20.31
CA SER A 156 7.13 -3.90 -20.35
C SER A 156 7.42 -4.42 -18.94
N ALA A 157 7.16 -5.70 -18.66
CA ALA A 157 7.52 -6.33 -17.39
C ALA A 157 9.00 -6.08 -17.04
N ALA A 158 9.30 -5.97 -15.75
CA ALA A 158 10.68 -5.87 -15.28
C ALA A 158 11.36 -7.23 -15.46
N PRO A 159 12.36 -7.38 -16.36
CA PRO A 159 13.13 -8.60 -16.42
C PRO A 159 14.01 -8.72 -15.17
N ASP A 160 14.08 -9.92 -14.61
CA ASP A 160 15.07 -10.33 -13.60
C ASP A 160 15.04 -9.63 -12.22
N LEU A 161 14.03 -8.79 -11.94
CA LEU A 161 13.82 -8.19 -10.63
C LEU A 161 12.71 -8.91 -9.85
N ASP A 162 12.91 -9.08 -8.54
CA ASP A 162 11.86 -9.53 -7.64
C ASP A 162 10.67 -8.57 -7.72
N PHE A 163 10.88 -7.30 -7.38
CA PHE A 163 9.93 -6.21 -7.61
C PHE A 163 10.65 -5.06 -8.30
N GLY A 164 10.08 -4.61 -9.42
CA GLY A 164 10.52 -3.43 -10.13
C GLY A 164 9.61 -2.24 -9.85
N TRP A 165 10.17 -1.05 -9.75
CA TRP A 165 9.43 0.20 -9.71
C TRP A 165 10.00 1.22 -10.70
N CYS A 166 9.17 2.15 -11.16
CA CYS A 166 9.59 3.25 -12.03
C CYS A 166 8.68 4.46 -11.82
N PRO A 167 9.23 5.67 -11.57
CA PRO A 167 8.43 6.89 -11.58
C PRO A 167 8.01 7.25 -13.00
N LEU A 168 6.80 7.75 -13.15
CA LEU A 168 6.20 8.13 -14.42
C LEU A 168 6.09 9.65 -14.53
N SER A 169 6.39 10.18 -15.72
CA SER A 169 6.15 11.60 -16.03
C SER A 169 4.68 11.87 -16.36
N GLU A 170 4.24 13.13 -16.39
CA GLU A 170 2.84 13.50 -16.73
C GLU A 170 2.34 12.96 -18.08
N ARG A 171 3.27 12.69 -19.02
CA ARG A 171 2.97 12.12 -20.35
C ARG A 171 2.96 10.59 -20.36
N GLY A 172 3.19 9.99 -19.20
CA GLY A 172 3.45 8.57 -19.02
C GLY A 172 4.70 8.04 -19.69
N ALA A 173 5.72 8.88 -19.85
CA ALA A 173 7.04 8.40 -20.21
C ALA A 173 7.55 7.48 -19.10
N PHE A 174 7.89 6.26 -19.50
CA PHE A 174 8.46 5.21 -18.69
C PHE A 174 9.98 5.18 -18.90
N GLY A 175 10.74 5.08 -17.81
CA GLY A 175 12.19 4.95 -17.83
C GLY A 175 12.65 3.49 -17.73
N GLU A 176 13.81 3.27 -17.11
CA GLU A 176 14.25 1.91 -16.75
C GLU A 176 13.60 1.45 -15.44
N TRP A 177 13.53 0.13 -15.28
CA TRP A 177 13.11 -0.47 -14.02
C TRP A 177 14.18 -0.32 -12.95
N LEU A 178 13.77 0.16 -11.79
CA LEU A 178 14.60 0.21 -10.60
C LEU A 178 14.21 -0.93 -9.63
N PRO A 179 15.17 -1.54 -8.93
CA PRO A 179 14.85 -2.45 -7.84
C PRO A 179 14.17 -1.71 -6.69
N VAL A 180 13.18 -2.35 -6.08
CA VAL A 180 12.59 -1.85 -4.83
C VAL A 180 13.61 -2.01 -3.69
N PRO A 181 13.88 -0.96 -2.90
CA PRO A 181 14.85 -1.01 -1.81
C PRO A 181 14.48 -1.97 -0.67
#